data_AF-A0A2P4WWG4-F1
#
_entry.id   AF-A0A2P4WWG4-F1
#
_cell.length_a   1.000
_cell.length_b   1.000
_cell.length_c   1.000
_cell.angle_alpha   90.00
_cell.angle_beta   90.00
_cell.angle_gamma   90.00
#
_symmetry.space_group_name_H-M   'P 1'
#
loop_
_entity.id
_entity.type
_entity.pdbx_description
1 polymer ?
#
loop_
_entity_poly.entity_id
_entity_poly.type
_entity_poly.pdbx_seq_one_letter_code
_entity_poly.pdbx_strand_id
1 'polypeptide(L)'
;MDRGEFPHLTDAQFESVRKMVGIFGGDALRSLAAATPAEQGERIEAFDTAYRPRTGAADPVAEMKPAQPKPLRLKVNPYEGKEGENPHFWARVVELALDTVLIPTERLRVAFSLSNLGGRAKTWAYTREATTPGCFTTWAQLCQQLRAAFLPANYEYRQRSRFLACKKGGVSCMSTSKRCEYSLSLW
;
A
#
# COMPACT_ATOMS: atom_id res chain seq x y z
N MET A 1 20.02 35.00 -21.11
CA MET A 1 21.46 34.75 -20.97
C MET A 1 22.09 34.87 -22.32
N ASP A 2 23.03 35.80 -22.44
CA ASP A 2 23.78 36.03 -23.66
C ASP A 2 25.00 35.11 -23.71
N ARG A 3 25.29 34.58 -24.90
CA ARG A 3 26.41 33.65 -25.16
C ARG A 3 27.80 34.28 -24.88
N GLY A 4 27.85 35.59 -24.63
CA GLY A 4 29.08 36.34 -24.41
C GLY A 4 29.80 36.05 -23.09
N GLU A 5 29.13 35.48 -22.08
CA GLU A 5 29.77 35.14 -20.79
C GLU A 5 30.63 33.88 -20.84
N PHE A 6 30.41 33.01 -21.83
CA PHE A 6 31.13 31.74 -21.96
C PHE A 6 31.54 31.46 -23.41
N PRO A 7 32.46 32.25 -23.99
CA PRO A 7 32.83 32.12 -25.41
C PRO A 7 33.58 30.81 -25.72
N HIS A 8 34.07 30.11 -24.70
CA HIS A 8 34.86 28.88 -24.82
C HIS A 8 34.02 27.59 -24.79
N LEU A 9 32.72 27.69 -24.46
CA LEU A 9 31.86 26.52 -24.34
C LEU A 9 31.29 26.10 -25.68
N THR A 10 31.23 24.79 -25.89
CA THR A 10 30.51 24.19 -27.03
C THR A 10 29.00 24.39 -26.90
N ASP A 11 28.26 24.32 -28.01
CA ASP A 11 26.80 24.48 -27.98
C ASP A 11 26.12 23.47 -27.04
N ALA A 12 26.64 22.25 -26.97
CA ALA A 12 26.15 21.21 -26.05
C ALA A 12 26.38 21.56 -24.58
N GLN A 13 27.58 22.04 -24.24
CA GLN A 13 27.90 22.49 -22.88
C GLN A 13 27.07 23.71 -22.49
N PHE A 14 26.81 24.63 -23.43
CA PHE A 14 25.99 25.81 -23.18
C PHE A 14 24.52 25.45 -22.92
N GLU A 15 23.97 24.44 -23.61
CA GLU A 15 22.64 23.90 -23.29
C GLU A 15 22.59 23.25 -21.90
N SER A 16 23.67 22.58 -21.47
CA SER A 16 23.78 22.06 -20.11
C SER A 16 23.85 23.16 -19.05
N VAL A 17 24.54 24.27 -19.34
CA VAL A 17 24.51 25.47 -18.49
C VAL A 17 23.08 26.01 -18.38
N ARG A 18 22.35 26.18 -19.48
CA ARG A 18 20.93 26.63 -19.44
C ARG A 18 20.05 25.77 -18.56
N LYS A 19 20.21 24.44 -18.63
CA LYS A 19 19.49 23.50 -17.76
C LYS A 19 19.89 23.68 -16.29
N MET A 20 21.18 23.85 -16.01
CA MET A 20 21.70 24.10 -14.67
C MET A 20 21.08 25.38 -14.08
N VAL A 21 20.97 26.46 -14.86
CA VAL A 21 20.27 27.69 -14.44
C VAL A 21 18.80 27.46 -14.18
N GLY A 22 18.13 26.70 -15.04
CA GLY A 22 16.70 26.42 -14.89
C GLY A 22 16.37 25.68 -13.59
N ILE A 23 17.31 24.87 -13.08
CA ILE A 23 17.14 24.05 -11.87
C ILE A 23 17.61 24.79 -10.61
N PHE A 24 18.80 25.41 -10.66
CA PHE A 24 19.46 26.00 -9.49
C PHE A 24 19.34 27.53 -9.41
N GLY A 25 18.80 28.18 -10.44
CA GLY A 25 18.64 29.62 -10.51
C GLY A 25 19.93 30.37 -10.87
N GLY A 26 19.88 31.70 -10.76
CA GLY A 26 20.98 32.59 -11.16
C GLY A 26 22.26 32.50 -10.32
N ASP A 27 22.20 31.89 -9.13
CA ASP A 27 23.39 31.72 -8.29
C ASP A 27 24.34 30.65 -8.83
N ALA A 28 23.81 29.62 -9.50
CA ALA A 28 24.63 28.62 -10.19
C ALA A 28 25.42 29.23 -11.34
N LEU A 29 24.82 30.20 -12.05
CA LEU A 29 25.53 30.97 -13.07
C LEU A 29 26.65 31.81 -12.52
N ARG A 30 26.38 32.54 -11.43
CA ARG A 30 27.40 33.37 -10.79
C ARG A 30 28.58 32.51 -10.29
N SER A 31 28.28 31.33 -9.76
CA SER A 31 29.29 30.35 -9.33
C SER A 31 30.09 29.77 -10.50
N LEU A 32 29.44 29.50 -11.63
CA LEU A 32 30.10 28.98 -12.84
C LEU A 32 30.96 30.05 -13.53
N ALA A 33 30.46 31.29 -13.63
CA ALA A 33 31.18 32.41 -14.21
C ALA A 33 32.41 32.81 -13.37
N ALA A 34 32.39 32.58 -12.05
CA ALA A 34 33.53 32.80 -11.17
C ALA A 34 34.60 31.68 -11.24
N ALA A 35 34.30 30.54 -11.86
CA ALA A 35 35.22 29.42 -11.99
C ALA A 35 36.14 29.58 -13.20
N THR A 36 37.34 28.99 -13.14
CA THR A 36 38.26 28.97 -14.28
C THR A 36 37.68 28.15 -15.44
N PRO A 37 38.11 28.38 -16.70
CA PRO A 37 37.60 27.63 -17.85
C PRO A 37 37.72 26.10 -17.72
N ALA A 38 38.75 25.61 -17.03
CA ALA A 38 38.92 24.18 -16.76
C ALA A 38 37.87 23.66 -15.76
N GLU A 39 37.65 24.38 -14.67
CA GLU A 39 36.64 24.04 -13.65
C GLU A 39 35.21 24.18 -14.19
N GLN A 40 34.97 25.09 -15.13
CA GLN A 40 33.68 25.22 -15.81
C GLN A 40 33.35 23.93 -16.56
N GLY A 41 34.30 23.39 -17.31
CA GLY A 41 34.15 22.12 -18.02
C GLY A 41 33.84 20.96 -17.06
N GLU A 42 34.59 20.86 -15.97
CA GLU A 42 34.40 19.81 -14.95
C GLU A 42 33.03 19.90 -14.28
N ARG A 43 32.57 21.10 -13.92
CA ARG A 43 31.25 21.31 -13.30
C ARG A 43 30.10 21.00 -14.26
N ILE A 44 30.26 21.33 -15.54
CA ILE A 44 29.30 20.99 -16.58
C ILE A 44 29.26 19.48 -16.80
N GLU A 45 30.42 18.81 -16.84
CA GLU A 45 30.51 17.36 -17.01
C GLU A 45 29.96 16.60 -15.78
N ALA A 46 30.25 17.09 -14.58
CA ALA A 46 29.70 16.55 -13.33
C ALA A 46 28.17 16.68 -13.31
N PHE A 47 27.64 17.83 -13.75
CA PHE A 47 26.21 18.03 -13.90
C PHE A 47 25.63 17.13 -14.99
N ASP A 48 26.24 17.06 -16.16
CA ASP A 48 25.78 16.18 -17.24
C ASP A 48 25.81 14.72 -16.82
N THR A 49 26.78 14.29 -16.02
CA THR A 49 26.85 12.93 -15.49
C THR A 49 25.76 12.68 -14.46
N ALA A 50 25.51 13.64 -13.55
CA ALA A 50 24.48 13.52 -12.53
C ALA A 50 23.05 13.60 -13.10
N TYR A 51 22.86 14.32 -14.22
CA TYR A 51 21.55 14.60 -14.82
C TYR A 51 21.39 14.05 -16.25
N ARG A 52 22.28 13.15 -16.70
CA ARG A 52 22.19 12.47 -18.00
C ARG A 52 20.87 11.70 -18.09
N PRO A 53 20.04 11.93 -19.13
CA PRO A 53 18.91 11.05 -19.41
C PRO A 53 19.45 9.65 -19.76
N ARG A 54 19.09 8.63 -18.99
CA ARG A 54 19.43 7.23 -19.30
C ARG A 54 18.63 6.78 -20.53
N THR A 55 19.23 6.86 -21.71
CA THR A 55 18.68 6.28 -22.93
C THR A 55 19.56 5.14 -23.41
N GLY A 56 19.17 3.90 -23.06
CA GLY A 56 19.72 2.68 -23.66
C GLY A 56 20.08 1.57 -22.66
N ALA A 57 19.14 0.64 -22.45
CA ALA A 57 19.25 -0.66 -21.78
C ALA A 57 19.45 -0.69 -20.25
N ALA A 58 18.43 -1.28 -19.62
CA ALA A 58 18.28 -1.64 -18.20
C ALA A 58 18.37 -0.46 -17.23
N ASP A 59 17.24 0.25 -17.12
CA ASP A 59 16.94 1.17 -16.05
C ASP A 59 17.43 0.63 -14.70
N PRO A 60 18.40 1.26 -14.03
CA PRO A 60 18.34 1.36 -12.59
C PRO A 60 17.22 2.35 -12.41
N VAL A 61 16.02 1.77 -12.29
CA VAL A 61 14.78 2.41 -11.88
C VAL A 61 15.20 3.58 -11.03
N ALA A 62 15.11 4.78 -11.61
CA ALA A 62 15.00 5.97 -10.81
C ALA A 62 13.97 5.57 -9.79
N GLU A 63 14.39 5.54 -8.53
CA GLU A 63 13.52 5.41 -7.39
C GLU A 63 12.65 6.65 -7.45
N MET A 64 11.70 6.60 -8.38
CA MET A 64 10.50 7.37 -8.47
C MET A 64 9.86 6.95 -7.18
N LYS A 65 10.24 7.66 -6.11
CA LYS A 65 9.68 7.51 -4.79
C LYS A 65 8.21 7.34 -5.08
N PRO A 66 7.64 6.12 -4.92
CA PRO A 66 6.24 5.92 -5.24
C PRO A 66 5.59 7.01 -4.43
N ALA A 67 4.82 7.90 -5.07
CA ALA A 67 4.10 8.92 -4.33
C ALA A 67 3.33 8.13 -3.29
N GLN A 68 3.83 8.09 -2.04
CA GLN A 68 3.45 7.07 -1.08
C GLN A 68 1.94 7.25 -0.98
N PRO A 69 1.13 6.30 -1.49
CA PRO A 69 -0.28 6.55 -1.57
C PRO A 69 -0.72 6.80 -0.14
N LYS A 70 -1.28 7.99 0.08
CA LYS A 70 -1.58 8.48 1.41
C LYS A 70 -2.38 7.39 2.14
N PRO A 71 -1.89 6.83 3.26
CA PRO A 71 -2.60 5.78 3.95
C PRO A 71 -3.98 6.30 4.34
N LEU A 72 -5.02 5.74 3.72
CA LEU A 72 -6.38 6.10 4.07
C LEU A 72 -6.71 5.33 5.35
N ARG A 73 -7.06 6.05 6.42
CA ARG A 73 -7.48 5.42 7.68
C ARG A 73 -8.90 4.87 7.52
N LEU A 74 -9.01 3.66 6.96
CA LEU A 74 -10.27 2.94 6.95
C LEU A 74 -10.64 2.58 8.39
N LYS A 75 -11.82 3.01 8.84
CA LYS A 75 -12.34 2.61 10.16
C LYS A 75 -12.82 1.17 10.08
N VAL A 76 -11.97 0.24 10.50
CA VAL A 76 -12.34 -1.16 10.71
C VAL A 76 -13.03 -1.26 12.07
N ASN A 77 -14.25 -1.80 12.10
CA ASN A 77 -14.90 -2.10 13.37
C ASN A 77 -14.26 -3.36 13.96
N PRO A 78 -13.94 -3.39 15.27
CA PRO A 78 -13.34 -4.55 15.88
C PRO A 78 -14.21 -5.79 15.73
N TYR A 79 -13.61 -6.94 15.40
CA TYR A 79 -14.33 -8.21 15.46
C TYR A 79 -14.37 -8.71 16.89
N GLU A 80 -15.54 -8.76 17.50
CA GLU A 80 -15.68 -9.17 18.90
C GLU A 80 -15.83 -10.69 19.06
N GLY A 81 -16.17 -11.38 17.98
CA GLY A 81 -16.47 -12.80 18.01
C GLY A 81 -17.82 -13.08 18.65
N LYS A 82 -18.82 -12.20 18.45
CA LYS A 82 -20.19 -12.37 18.94
C LYS A 82 -20.99 -13.34 18.06
N GLU A 83 -22.01 -13.96 18.63
CA GLU A 83 -22.92 -14.81 17.85
C GLU A 83 -23.67 -13.96 16.80
N GLY A 84 -23.62 -14.36 15.54
CA GLY A 84 -24.19 -13.61 14.42
C GLY A 84 -23.22 -12.63 13.72
N GLU A 85 -22.05 -12.36 14.29
CA GLU A 85 -20.97 -11.71 13.55
C GLU A 85 -20.33 -12.71 12.56
N ASN A 86 -20.03 -12.24 11.35
CA ASN A 86 -19.48 -13.07 10.30
C ASN A 86 -17.97 -12.78 10.13
N PRO A 87 -17.08 -13.74 10.48
CA PRO A 87 -15.64 -13.62 10.24
C PRO A 87 -15.26 -13.28 8.80
N HIS A 88 -16.00 -13.80 7.81
CA HIS A 88 -15.71 -13.55 6.40
C HIS A 88 -15.93 -12.08 6.02
N PHE A 89 -17.03 -11.49 6.48
CA PHE A 89 -17.32 -10.09 6.22
C PHE A 89 -16.26 -9.19 6.84
N TRP A 90 -15.88 -9.47 8.09
CA TRP A 90 -14.82 -8.73 8.76
C TRP A 90 -13.46 -8.90 8.07
N ALA A 91 -13.09 -10.12 7.71
CA ALA A 91 -11.84 -10.41 7.00
C ALA A 91 -11.75 -9.63 5.69
N ARG A 92 -12.86 -9.51 4.93
CA ARG A 92 -12.87 -8.72 3.70
C ARG A 92 -12.69 -7.22 3.96
N VAL A 93 -13.29 -6.68 5.02
CA VAL A 93 -13.11 -5.28 5.41
C VAL A 93 -11.66 -5.01 5.84
N VAL A 94 -11.05 -5.95 6.56
CA VAL A 94 -9.63 -5.87 6.96
C VAL A 94 -8.72 -5.95 5.73
N GLU A 95 -8.96 -6.87 4.81
CA GLU A 95 -8.18 -7.01 3.58
C GLU A 95 -8.20 -5.70 2.75
N LEU A 96 -9.39 -5.09 2.58
CA LEU A 96 -9.51 -3.77 1.97
C LEU A 96 -8.73 -2.70 2.75
N ALA A 97 -8.75 -2.75 4.09
CA ALA A 97 -7.96 -1.82 4.90
C ALA A 97 -6.44 -2.04 4.70
N LEU A 98 -5.98 -3.29 4.64
CA LEU A 98 -4.58 -3.64 4.41
C LEU A 98 -4.08 -3.11 3.07
N ASP A 99 -4.91 -3.20 2.02
CA ASP A 99 -4.63 -2.65 0.70
C ASP A 99 -4.59 -1.11 0.73
N THR A 100 -5.53 -0.46 1.42
CA THR A 100 -5.56 1.01 1.54
C THR A 100 -4.43 1.60 2.38
N VAL A 101 -3.94 0.84 3.36
CA VAL A 101 -2.84 1.22 4.25
C VAL A 101 -1.49 0.75 3.68
N LEU A 102 -1.52 -0.01 2.57
CA LEU A 102 -0.37 -0.53 1.84
C LEU A 102 0.60 -1.29 2.73
N ILE A 103 0.08 -2.17 3.59
CA ILE A 103 0.91 -2.93 4.51
C ILE A 103 1.61 -4.05 3.73
N PRO A 104 2.95 -3.98 3.54
CA PRO A 104 3.64 -4.85 2.59
C PRO A 104 4.11 -6.17 3.21
N THR A 105 4.23 -6.25 4.54
CA THR A 105 4.73 -7.44 5.23
C THR A 105 3.63 -8.21 5.94
N GLU A 106 3.68 -9.53 5.86
CA GLU A 106 2.72 -10.43 6.54
C GLU A 106 2.70 -10.20 8.05
N ARG A 107 3.85 -9.94 8.68
CA ARG A 107 3.92 -9.61 10.11
C ARG A 107 3.12 -8.37 10.47
N LEU A 108 3.22 -7.30 9.68
CA LEU A 108 2.44 -6.08 9.90
C LEU A 108 0.96 -6.31 9.60
N ARG A 109 0.62 -7.12 8.59
CA ARG A 109 -0.77 -7.50 8.29
C ARG A 109 -1.41 -8.25 9.45
N VAL A 110 -0.69 -9.22 10.03
CA VAL A 110 -1.12 -9.97 11.20
C VAL A 110 -1.28 -9.05 12.41
N ALA A 111 -0.27 -8.22 12.73
CA ALA A 111 -0.33 -7.30 13.86
C ALA A 111 -1.48 -6.29 13.73
N PHE A 112 -1.68 -5.71 12.54
CA PHE A 112 -2.80 -4.83 12.24
C PHE A 112 -4.13 -5.56 12.46
N SER A 113 -4.26 -6.77 11.95
CA SER A 113 -5.49 -7.58 12.08
C SER A 113 -5.80 -7.93 13.53
N LEU A 114 -4.78 -8.33 14.31
CA LEU A 114 -4.92 -8.59 15.75
C LEU A 114 -5.32 -7.34 16.53
N SER A 115 -4.80 -6.16 16.16
CA SER A 115 -5.21 -4.88 16.76
C SER A 115 -6.69 -4.54 16.52
N ASN A 116 -7.27 -5.09 15.46
CA ASN A 116 -8.68 -4.95 15.10
C ASN A 116 -9.55 -6.09 15.65
N LEU A 117 -9.04 -6.92 16.54
CA LEU A 117 -9.85 -7.86 17.32
C LEU A 117 -10.31 -7.21 18.63
N GLY A 118 -11.55 -7.47 18.99
CA GLY A 118 -12.16 -7.08 20.26
C GLY A 118 -12.72 -8.29 21.00
N GLY A 119 -13.26 -8.05 22.20
CA GLY A 119 -14.05 -9.03 22.94
C GLY A 119 -13.45 -10.43 23.01
N ARG A 120 -14.26 -11.44 22.69
CA ARG A 120 -13.88 -12.86 22.75
C ARG A 120 -12.82 -13.22 21.72
N ALA A 121 -12.88 -12.62 20.54
CA ALA A 121 -11.90 -12.88 19.48
C ALA A 121 -10.49 -12.42 19.90
N LYS A 122 -10.39 -11.27 20.57
CA LYS A 122 -9.12 -10.78 21.11
C LYS A 122 -8.56 -11.72 22.18
N THR A 123 -9.37 -12.10 23.17
CA THR A 123 -8.95 -13.03 24.23
C THR A 123 -8.48 -14.36 23.63
N TRP A 124 -9.27 -14.94 22.72
CA TRP A 124 -8.92 -16.18 22.04
C TRP A 124 -7.59 -16.09 21.30
N ALA A 125 -7.35 -15.00 20.56
CA ALA A 125 -6.13 -14.84 19.77
C ALA A 125 -4.89 -14.80 20.66
N TYR A 126 -4.90 -14.01 21.74
CA TYR A 126 -3.78 -13.92 22.67
C TYR A 126 -3.58 -15.20 23.49
N THR A 127 -4.65 -15.90 23.90
CA THR A 127 -4.51 -17.22 24.54
C THR A 127 -3.83 -18.22 23.60
N ARG A 128 -4.18 -18.18 22.31
CA ARG A 128 -3.60 -19.06 21.31
C ARG A 128 -2.13 -18.74 21.05
N GLU A 129 -1.78 -17.46 20.98
CA GLU A 129 -0.39 -17.01 20.85
C GLU A 129 0.45 -17.39 22.07
N ALA A 130 -0.11 -17.33 23.27
CA ALA A 130 0.58 -17.76 24.50
C ALA A 130 0.83 -19.28 24.54
N THR A 131 -0.10 -20.09 24.01
CA THR A 131 0.03 -21.55 23.99
C THR A 131 0.92 -22.03 22.84
N THR A 132 0.87 -21.33 21.71
CA THR A 132 1.64 -21.66 20.51
C THR A 132 2.20 -20.37 19.92
N PRO A 133 3.40 -19.96 20.38
CA PRO A 133 4.09 -18.79 19.85
C PRO A 133 4.25 -18.90 18.34
N GLY A 134 3.95 -17.83 17.61
CA GLY A 134 4.02 -17.83 16.14
C GLY A 134 2.91 -18.61 15.44
N CYS A 135 1.78 -18.90 16.12
CA CYS A 135 0.63 -19.54 15.49
C CYS A 135 -0.04 -18.71 14.37
N PHE A 136 0.34 -17.43 14.24
CA PHE A 136 -0.10 -16.51 13.18
C PHE A 136 1.12 -16.01 12.39
N THR A 137 1.57 -16.79 11.42
CA THR A 137 2.70 -16.39 10.54
C THR A 137 2.26 -15.54 9.35
N THR A 138 1.01 -15.72 8.92
CA THR A 138 0.42 -15.04 7.76
C THR A 138 -1.02 -14.63 8.03
N TRP A 139 -1.50 -13.63 7.30
CA TRP A 139 -2.91 -13.19 7.32
C TRP A 139 -3.88 -14.33 6.98
N ALA A 140 -3.53 -15.15 5.98
CA ALA A 140 -4.33 -16.30 5.56
C ALA A 140 -4.48 -17.33 6.70
N GLN A 141 -3.39 -17.60 7.43
CA GLN A 141 -3.41 -18.51 8.59
C GLN A 141 -4.30 -17.97 9.71
N LEU A 142 -4.21 -16.67 10.01
CA LEU A 142 -5.08 -16.01 10.99
C LEU A 142 -6.55 -16.14 10.58
N CYS A 143 -6.89 -15.86 9.32
CA CYS A 143 -8.25 -16.01 8.80
C CYS A 143 -8.77 -17.44 8.90
N GLN A 144 -7.96 -18.43 8.55
CA GLN A 144 -8.34 -19.84 8.66
C GLN A 144 -8.62 -20.25 10.10
N GLN A 145 -7.77 -19.81 11.02
CA GLN A 145 -7.92 -20.13 12.44
C GLN A 145 -9.11 -19.43 13.08
N LEU A 146 -9.37 -18.16 12.73
CA LEU A 146 -10.56 -17.42 13.18
C LEU A 146 -11.84 -18.10 12.68
N ARG A 147 -11.85 -18.52 11.40
CA ARG A 147 -12.97 -19.29 10.84
C ARG A 147 -13.22 -20.57 11.63
N ALA A 148 -12.19 -21.37 11.88
CA ALA A 148 -12.32 -22.62 12.61
C ALA A 148 -12.82 -22.43 14.07
N ALA A 149 -12.48 -21.31 14.71
CA ALA A 149 -12.87 -21.04 16.09
C ALA A 149 -14.26 -20.42 16.23
N PHE A 150 -14.68 -19.57 15.29
CA PHE A 150 -15.89 -18.75 15.43
C PHE A 150 -17.02 -19.10 14.45
N LEU A 151 -16.76 -19.91 13.42
CA LEU A 151 -17.83 -20.42 12.55
C LEU A 151 -18.34 -21.78 13.04
N PRO A 152 -19.66 -21.95 13.17
CA PRO A 152 -20.24 -23.27 13.41
C PRO A 152 -20.05 -24.18 12.20
N ALA A 153 -19.84 -25.48 12.42
CA ALA A 153 -19.61 -26.47 11.35
C ALA A 153 -20.69 -26.47 10.26
N ASN A 154 -21.93 -26.12 10.60
CA ASN A 154 -23.08 -26.06 9.68
C ASN A 154 -23.33 -24.65 9.11
N TYR A 155 -22.32 -23.77 9.13
CA TYR A 155 -22.48 -22.37 8.73
C TYR A 155 -23.02 -22.22 7.29
N GLU A 156 -22.41 -22.91 6.31
CA GLU A 156 -22.86 -22.82 4.92
C GLU A 156 -24.29 -23.33 4.73
N TYR A 157 -24.64 -24.45 5.37
CA TYR A 157 -26.00 -24.98 5.36
C TYR A 157 -27.00 -23.98 5.96
N ARG A 158 -26.65 -23.34 7.08
CA ARG A 158 -27.48 -22.31 7.72
C ARG A 158 -27.65 -21.08 6.84
N GLN A 159 -26.62 -20.66 6.10
CA GLN A 159 -26.73 -19.55 5.15
C GLN A 159 -27.63 -19.90 3.96
N ARG A 160 -27.44 -21.08 3.36
CA ARG A 160 -28.29 -21.57 2.24
C ARG A 160 -29.75 -21.74 2.68
N SER A 161 -29.98 -22.30 3.86
CA SER A 161 -31.32 -22.46 4.43
C SER A 161 -32.01 -21.11 4.69
N ARG A 162 -31.32 -20.13 5.27
CA ARG A 162 -31.85 -18.76 5.48
C ARG A 162 -32.19 -18.07 4.17
N PHE A 163 -31.32 -18.19 3.16
CA PHE A 163 -31.57 -17.63 1.84
C PHE A 163 -32.81 -18.24 1.18
N LEU A 164 -32.96 -19.57 1.25
CA LEU A 164 -34.14 -20.28 0.72
C LEU A 164 -35.42 -19.93 1.48
N ALA A 165 -35.33 -19.73 2.80
CA ALA A 165 -36.45 -19.27 3.63
C ALA A 165 -36.87 -17.83 3.25
N CYS A 166 -35.90 -16.95 3.00
CA CYS A 166 -36.14 -15.58 2.53
C CYS A 166 -36.85 -15.51 1.19
N LYS A 167 -36.54 -16.41 0.24
CA LYS A 167 -37.22 -16.48 -1.06
C LYS A 167 -38.71 -16.84 -0.94
N LYS A 168 -39.13 -17.44 0.17
CA LYS A 168 -40.51 -17.89 0.41
C LYS A 168 -41.38 -16.88 1.19
N GLY A 169 -40.79 -15.83 1.77
CA GLY A 169 -41.51 -14.81 2.55
C GLY A 169 -41.16 -13.39 2.10
N GLY A 170 -42.15 -12.65 1.60
CA GLY A 170 -41.97 -11.35 0.96
C GLY A 170 -41.29 -10.26 1.81
N VAL A 171 -40.62 -9.34 1.09
CA VAL A 171 -40.14 -7.97 1.38
C VAL A 171 -39.33 -7.69 2.67
N SER A 172 -39.46 -8.46 3.75
CA SER A 172 -38.71 -8.26 5.00
C SER A 172 -37.28 -8.82 4.97
N CYS A 173 -36.99 -9.75 4.04
CA CYS A 173 -35.67 -10.40 3.92
C CYS A 173 -34.64 -9.63 3.08
N MET A 174 -34.93 -8.41 2.61
CA MET A 174 -34.00 -7.69 1.73
C MET A 174 -32.71 -7.23 2.43
N SER A 175 -32.70 -7.08 3.76
CA SER A 175 -31.49 -6.75 4.52
C SER A 175 -30.54 -7.94 4.70
N THR A 176 -31.06 -9.17 4.73
CA THR A 176 -30.28 -10.41 4.87
C THR A 176 -29.85 -10.96 3.52
N SER A 177 -30.64 -10.76 2.47
CA SER A 177 -30.39 -11.35 1.14
C SER A 177 -29.14 -10.80 0.45
N LYS A 178 -28.88 -9.48 0.48
CA LYS A 178 -27.64 -8.92 -0.07
C LYS A 178 -26.39 -9.44 0.67
N ARG A 179 -26.50 -9.70 1.98
CA ARG A 179 -25.40 -10.26 2.80
C ARG A 179 -25.10 -11.72 2.49
N CYS A 180 -26.06 -12.48 1.94
CA CYS A 180 -25.89 -13.88 1.55
C CYS A 180 -25.25 -14.03 0.17
N GLU A 181 -25.57 -13.18 -0.81
CA GLU A 181 -25.02 -13.28 -2.18
C GLU A 181 -23.51 -13.03 -2.23
N TYR A 182 -22.99 -12.02 -1.51
CA TYR A 182 -21.54 -11.78 -1.43
C TYR A 182 -20.76 -12.88 -0.68
N SER A 183 -21.44 -13.79 0.02
CA SER A 183 -20.81 -14.83 0.84
C SER A 183 -20.59 -16.16 0.10
N LEU A 184 -21.24 -16.35 -1.06
CA LEU A 184 -21.10 -17.56 -1.89
C LEU A 184 -20.12 -17.39 -3.06
N SER A 185 -19.83 -16.16 -3.46
CA SER A 185 -19.00 -15.83 -4.64
C SER A 185 -17.66 -15.15 -4.31
N LEU A 186 -17.26 -15.10 -3.05
CA LEU A 186 -15.91 -14.69 -2.65
C LEU A 186 -15.12 -15.92 -2.20
N TRP A 187 -14.82 -16.73 -3.21
CA TRP A 187 -13.79 -17.75 -3.28
C TRP A 187 -13.24 -17.74 -4.70
#